data_AF-A0A914SV32-F1
#
_entry.id   AF-A0A914SV32-F1
#
_cell.length_a   1.000
_cell.length_b   1.000
_cell.length_c   1.000
_cell.angle_alpha   90.00
_cell.angle_beta   90.00
_cell.angle_gamma   90.00
#
_symmetry.space_group_name_H-M   'P 1'
#
loop_
_entity.id
_entity.type
_entity.pdbx_description
1 polymer ?
#
loop_
_entity_poly.entity_id
_entity_poly.type
_entity_poly.pdbx_seq_one_letter_code
_entity_poly.pdbx_strand_id
1 'polypeptide(L)'
;MEIQNLDEEKRKSFVEEMDESRKNRAAYDYLCRLYEVQKWLVSQLCEAIVPPPIELEEDLRNGVLLARLAHAFLPDFIKTDQIFDIEEEKYESGGLVYNHTDNIIKWRRACLEIGFPEVGFRIHSIK
;
A
#
# COMPACT_ATOMS: atom_id res chain seq x y z
N MET A 1 -16.09 -8.50 -49.57
CA MET A 1 -16.04 -9.25 -48.29
C MET A 1 -14.66 -9.16 -47.65
N GLU A 2 -13.57 -9.53 -48.34
CA GLU A 2 -12.20 -9.50 -47.76
C GLU A 2 -11.72 -8.13 -47.29
N ILE A 3 -12.00 -7.05 -48.03
CA ILE A 3 -11.56 -5.68 -47.66
C ILE A 3 -12.31 -5.15 -46.42
N GLN A 4 -13.58 -5.49 -46.25
CA GLN A 4 -14.37 -5.08 -45.08
C GLN A 4 -13.92 -5.82 -43.81
N ASN A 5 -13.56 -7.09 -43.93
CA ASN A 5 -13.04 -7.89 -42.83
C ASN A 5 -11.67 -7.37 -42.35
N LEU A 6 -10.80 -6.92 -43.27
CA LEU A 6 -9.51 -6.31 -42.95
C LEU A 6 -9.65 -4.98 -42.18
N ASP A 7 -10.65 -4.16 -42.52
CA ASP A 7 -10.91 -2.89 -41.82
C ASP A 7 -11.53 -3.10 -40.43
N GLU A 8 -12.37 -4.12 -40.25
CA GLU A 8 -12.89 -4.51 -38.94
C GLU A 8 -11.79 -5.09 -38.03
N GLU A 9 -10.90 -5.92 -38.58
CA GLU A 9 -9.79 -6.52 -37.85
C GLU A 9 -8.77 -5.46 -37.41
N LYS A 10 -8.43 -4.51 -38.29
CA LYS A 10 -7.61 -3.34 -37.94
C LYS A 10 -8.26 -2.49 -36.85
N ARG A 11 -9.57 -2.26 -36.93
CA ARG A 11 -10.30 -1.49 -35.92
C ARG A 11 -10.28 -2.20 -34.56
N LYS A 12 -10.44 -3.52 -34.55
CA LYS A 12 -10.37 -4.34 -33.34
C LYS A 12 -8.98 -4.32 -32.71
N SER A 13 -7.94 -4.50 -33.52
CA SER A 13 -6.53 -4.39 -33.10
C SER A 13 -6.21 -3.01 -32.50
N PHE A 14 -6.69 -1.92 -33.12
CA PHE A 14 -6.49 -0.57 -32.59
C PHE A 14 -7.19 -0.35 -31.23
N VAL A 15 -8.40 -0.89 -31.05
CA VAL A 15 -9.12 -0.82 -29.76
C VAL A 15 -8.35 -1.59 -28.67
N GLU A 16 -7.88 -2.79 -28.98
CA GLU A 16 -7.07 -3.59 -28.05
C GLU A 16 -5.77 -2.87 -27.65
N GLU A 17 -5.09 -2.23 -28.61
CA GLU A 17 -3.87 -1.45 -28.36
C GLU A 17 -4.13 -0.20 -27.52
N MET A 18 -5.25 0.49 -27.75
CA MET A 18 -5.68 1.62 -26.92
C MET A 18 -5.98 1.19 -25.48
N ASP A 19 -6.62 0.04 -25.28
CA ASP A 19 -6.93 -0.49 -23.96
C ASP A 19 -5.68 -0.96 -23.22
N GLU A 20 -4.72 -1.59 -23.90
CA GLU A 20 -3.42 -1.92 -23.33
C GLU A 20 -2.61 -0.67 -22.96
N SER A 21 -2.63 0.36 -23.80
CA SER A 21 -1.99 1.65 -23.49
C SER A 21 -2.57 2.29 -22.23
N ARG A 22 -3.90 2.21 -22.03
CA ARG A 22 -4.57 2.69 -20.82
C ARG A 22 -4.16 1.90 -19.58
N LYS A 23 -4.11 0.57 -19.67
CA LYS A 23 -3.68 -0.30 -18.56
C LYS A 23 -2.23 -0.02 -18.18
N ASN A 24 -1.34 0.10 -19.17
CA ASN A 24 0.07 0.41 -18.96
C ASN A 24 0.26 1.75 -18.26
N ARG A 25 -0.51 2.77 -18.65
CA ARG A 25 -0.50 4.07 -17.96
C ARG A 25 -0.95 3.95 -16.52
N ALA A 26 -2.03 3.22 -16.25
CA ALA A 26 -2.52 3.02 -14.89
C ALA A 26 -1.50 2.29 -14.00
N ALA A 27 -0.84 1.26 -14.53
CA ALA A 27 0.23 0.54 -13.84
C ALA A 27 1.45 1.44 -13.56
N TYR A 28 1.83 2.27 -14.53
CA TYR A 28 2.91 3.24 -14.35
C TYR A 28 2.58 4.28 -13.26
N ASP A 29 1.39 4.89 -13.33
CA ASP A 29 0.95 5.87 -12.34
C ASP A 29 0.94 5.25 -10.94
N TYR A 30 0.50 4.00 -10.81
CA TYR A 30 0.52 3.25 -9.57
C TYR A 30 1.94 3.07 -9.00
N LEU A 31 2.89 2.62 -9.83
CA LEU A 31 4.29 2.46 -9.43
C LEU A 31 4.92 3.80 -9.01
N CYS A 32 4.58 4.90 -9.69
CA CYS A 32 4.98 6.24 -9.27
C CYS A 32 4.44 6.58 -7.88
N ARG A 33 3.17 6.27 -7.58
CA ARG A 33 2.60 6.47 -6.24
C ARG A 33 3.30 5.63 -5.18
N LEU A 34 3.59 4.36 -5.47
CA LEU A 34 4.37 3.51 -4.55
C LEU A 34 5.75 4.10 -4.27
N TYR A 35 6.43 4.62 -5.31
CA TYR A 35 7.72 5.28 -5.16
C TYR A 35 7.62 6.55 -4.29
N GLU A 36 6.61 7.40 -4.52
CA GLU A 36 6.36 8.59 -3.71
C GLU A 36 6.13 8.24 -2.23
N VAL A 37 5.31 7.22 -1.96
CA VAL A 37 5.04 6.72 -0.60
C VAL A 37 6.31 6.18 0.04
N GLN A 38 7.10 5.38 -0.68
CA GLN A 38 8.38 4.86 -0.20
C GLN A 38 9.33 6.00 0.20
N LYS A 39 9.49 7.01 -0.67
CA LYS A 39 10.34 8.17 -0.38
C LYS A 39 9.86 8.96 0.82
N TRP A 40 8.54 9.13 0.95
CA TRP A 40 7.96 9.77 2.10
C TRP A 40 8.22 8.98 3.39
N LEU A 41 8.02 7.66 3.40
CA LEU A 41 8.29 6.80 4.55
C LEU A 41 9.75 6.87 5.00
N VAL A 42 10.71 6.81 4.06
CA VAL A 42 12.14 6.98 4.35
C VAL A 42 12.42 8.33 5.02
N SER A 43 11.76 9.40 4.55
CA SER A 43 11.92 10.73 5.14
C SER A 43 11.37 10.86 6.56
N GLN A 44 10.31 10.12 6.89
CA GLN A 44 9.67 10.19 8.20
C GLN A 44 10.30 9.26 9.22
N LEU A 45 10.87 8.13 8.77
CA LEU A 45 11.30 7.05 9.64
C LEU A 45 12.82 6.95 9.86
N CYS A 46 13.63 7.84 9.26
CA CYS A 46 15.10 8.04 9.38
C CYS A 46 16.01 6.79 9.52
N GLU A 47 15.74 5.93 10.49
CA GLU A 47 16.43 4.69 10.85
C GLU A 47 15.72 3.42 10.32
N ALA A 48 14.49 3.52 9.80
CA ALA A 48 13.80 2.35 9.24
C ALA A 48 14.35 1.94 7.88
N ILE A 49 14.63 0.64 7.74
CA ILE A 49 14.78 0.01 6.44
C ILE A 49 13.39 -0.02 5.82
N VAL A 50 13.20 0.77 4.75
CA VAL A 50 11.97 0.75 3.94
C VAL A 50 12.28 -0.05 2.68
N PRO A 51 11.47 -1.06 2.33
CA PRO A 51 11.71 -1.93 1.18
C PRO A 51 11.61 -1.18 -0.15
N PRO A 52 12.08 -1.77 -1.26
CA PRO A 52 11.81 -1.29 -2.62
C PRO A 52 10.31 -1.07 -2.89
N PRO A 53 9.92 -0.18 -3.82
CA PRO A 53 8.51 0.10 -4.09
C PRO A 53 7.68 -1.13 -4.49
N ILE A 54 8.32 -2.12 -5.12
CA ILE A 54 7.69 -3.37 -5.58
C ILE A 54 7.31 -4.27 -4.40
N GLU A 55 8.07 -4.20 -3.30
CA GLU A 55 7.89 -5.02 -2.10
C GLU A 55 7.13 -4.25 -1.00
N LEU A 56 6.99 -2.94 -1.16
CA LEU A 56 6.40 -2.05 -0.15
C LEU A 56 5.00 -2.47 0.29
N GLU A 57 4.17 -2.95 -0.63
CA GLU A 57 2.82 -3.41 -0.27
C GLU A 57 2.85 -4.61 0.66
N GLU A 58 3.75 -5.57 0.41
CA GLU A 58 3.87 -6.79 1.21
C GLU A 58 4.39 -6.49 2.62
N ASP A 59 5.39 -5.60 2.74
CA ASP A 59 5.91 -5.17 4.05
C ASP A 59 4.88 -4.38 4.86
N LEU A 60 4.00 -3.61 4.20
CA LEU A 60 2.94 -2.89 4.89
C LEU A 60 1.87 -3.82 5.49
N ARG A 61 1.78 -5.10 5.06
CA ARG A 61 0.72 -6.03 5.48
C ARG A 61 0.78 -6.40 6.95
N ASN A 62 1.98 -6.50 7.53
CA ASN A 62 2.16 -6.83 8.95
C ASN A 62 1.91 -5.61 9.87
N GLY A 63 1.77 -4.41 9.28
CA GLY A 63 1.47 -3.16 9.96
C GLY A 63 2.60 -2.61 10.83
N VAL A 64 3.77 -3.27 10.92
CA VAL A 64 4.91 -2.82 11.74
C VAL A 64 5.38 -1.44 11.28
N LEU A 65 5.61 -1.27 9.98
CA LEU A 65 6.02 0.01 9.40
C LEU A 65 4.98 1.11 9.62
N LEU A 66 3.67 0.78 9.56
CA LEU A 66 2.58 1.70 9.85
C LEU A 66 2.55 2.11 11.33
N ALA A 67 2.77 1.17 12.24
CA ALA A 67 2.80 1.46 13.67
C ALA A 67 4.04 2.28 14.05
N ARG A 68 5.20 2.03 13.42
CA ARG A 68 6.41 2.85 13.57
C ARG A 68 6.17 4.28 13.07
N LEU A 69 5.48 4.43 11.94
CA LEU A 69 5.07 5.73 11.43
C LEU A 69 4.13 6.46 12.40
N ALA A 70 3.17 5.74 13.00
CA ALA A 70 2.29 6.28 14.01
C ALA A 70 3.04 6.77 15.26
N HIS A 71 4.05 6.02 15.70
CA HIS A 71 4.95 6.45 16.77
C HIS A 71 5.74 7.72 16.37
N ALA A 72 6.19 7.83 15.12
CA ALA A 72 6.97 8.99 14.67
C ALA A 72 6.21 10.32 14.75
N PHE A 73 4.91 10.34 14.45
CA PHE A 73 4.10 11.57 14.55
C PHE A 73 3.30 11.70 15.86
N LEU A 74 3.12 10.62 16.62
CA LEU A 74 2.35 10.63 17.88
C LEU A 74 2.97 9.68 18.94
N PRO A 75 4.18 9.99 19.43
CA PRO A 75 4.96 9.08 20.30
C PRO A 75 4.33 8.83 21.67
N ASP A 76 3.54 9.78 22.18
CA ASP A 76 2.84 9.65 23.47
C ASP A 76 1.66 8.66 23.41
N PHE A 77 1.12 8.40 22.21
CA PHE A 77 -0.05 7.55 22.01
C PHE A 77 0.30 6.09 21.74
N ILE A 78 1.35 5.86 20.94
CA ILE A 78 1.87 4.52 20.64
C ILE A 78 3.33 4.48 21.03
N LYS A 79 3.65 3.68 22.04
CA LYS A 79 5.03 3.40 22.41
C LYS A 79 5.61 2.27 21.57
N THR A 80 6.91 2.30 21.37
CA THR A 80 7.65 1.31 20.58
C THR A 80 7.48 -0.12 21.10
N ASP A 81 7.41 -0.31 22.41
CA ASP A 81 7.21 -1.60 23.08
C ASP A 81 5.80 -2.19 22.89
N GLN A 82 4.85 -1.40 22.39
CA GLN A 82 3.48 -1.83 22.10
C GLN A 82 3.31 -2.31 20.65
N ILE A 83 4.34 -2.12 19.80
CA ILE A 83 4.35 -2.61 18.43
C ILE A 83 4.60 -4.11 18.45
N PHE A 84 3.67 -4.89 17.91
CA PHE A 84 3.81 -6.34 17.86
C PHE A 84 4.83 -6.71 16.78
N ASP A 85 5.77 -7.58 17.13
CA ASP A 85 6.78 -8.11 16.21
C ASP A 85 7.59 -6.99 15.54
N ILE A 86 8.09 -6.04 16.35
CA ILE A 86 8.79 -4.85 15.83
C ILE A 86 10.05 -5.17 15.02
N GLU A 87 10.73 -6.27 15.34
CA GLU A 87 11.90 -6.79 14.61
C GLU A 87 11.51 -7.75 13.46
N GLU A 88 10.21 -7.97 13.23
CA GLU A 88 9.67 -8.78 12.14
C GLU A 88 10.10 -10.27 12.12
N GLU A 89 10.75 -10.79 13.17
CA GLU A 89 11.23 -12.18 13.26
C GLU A 89 10.11 -13.23 13.07
N LYS A 90 8.90 -12.95 13.57
CA LYS A 90 7.77 -13.88 13.39
C LYS A 90 7.23 -13.79 11.97
N TYR A 91 7.18 -12.59 11.42
CA TYR A 91 6.78 -12.38 10.03
C TYR A 91 7.73 -13.08 9.06
N GLU A 92 9.04 -12.98 9.27
CA GLU A 92 10.06 -13.65 8.45
C GLU A 92 10.02 -15.18 8.58
N SER A 93 9.81 -15.70 9.80
CA SER A 93 9.84 -17.16 10.04
C SER A 93 8.54 -17.88 9.70
N GLY A 94 7.39 -17.22 9.88
CA GLY A 94 6.07 -17.86 9.81
C GLY A 94 5.01 -17.09 9.05
N GLY A 95 5.33 -15.92 8.50
CA GLY A 95 4.39 -15.06 7.79
C GLY A 95 3.38 -14.36 8.71
N LEU A 96 2.29 -13.89 8.09
CA LEU A 96 1.29 -13.07 8.75
C LEU A 96 0.44 -13.85 9.77
N VAL A 97 0.52 -13.46 11.04
CA VAL A 97 -0.40 -13.85 12.13
C VAL A 97 -1.42 -12.76 12.51
N TYR A 98 -2.50 -13.16 13.17
CA TYR A 98 -3.61 -12.26 13.56
C TYR A 98 -3.15 -11.04 14.37
N ASN A 99 -2.18 -11.20 15.28
CA ASN A 99 -1.70 -10.12 16.15
C ASN A 99 -1.07 -8.94 15.37
N HIS A 100 -0.62 -9.14 14.13
CA HIS A 100 -0.16 -8.01 13.29
C HIS A 100 -1.28 -7.02 12.97
N THR A 101 -2.54 -7.47 12.96
CA THR A 101 -3.67 -6.57 12.74
C THR A 101 -3.77 -5.49 13.82
N ASP A 102 -3.26 -5.75 15.04
CA ASP A 102 -3.21 -4.74 16.10
C ASP A 102 -2.29 -3.57 15.73
N ASN A 103 -1.24 -3.79 14.94
CA ASN A 103 -0.36 -2.72 14.47
C ASN A 103 -1.09 -1.78 13.52
N ILE A 104 -1.89 -2.33 12.60
CA ILE A 104 -2.73 -1.57 11.67
C ILE A 104 -3.78 -0.75 12.43
N ILE A 105 -4.42 -1.36 13.44
CA ILE A 105 -5.41 -0.68 14.28
C ILE A 105 -4.78 0.48 15.05
N LYS A 106 -3.57 0.30 15.60
CA LYS A 106 -2.82 1.37 16.28
C LYS A 106 -2.59 2.56 15.34
N TRP A 107 -2.04 2.31 14.15
CA TRP A 107 -1.82 3.35 13.15
C TRP A 107 -3.12 4.09 12.79
N ARG A 108 -4.20 3.36 12.51
CA ARG A 108 -5.50 3.97 12.20
C ARG A 108 -5.98 4.88 13.34
N ARG A 109 -5.87 4.44 14.60
CA ARG A 109 -6.25 5.24 15.77
C ARG A 109 -5.40 6.51 15.90
N ALA A 110 -4.10 6.42 15.65
CA ALA A 110 -3.23 7.59 15.66
C ALA A 110 -3.60 8.60 14.57
N CYS A 111 -3.97 8.14 13.36
CA CYS A 111 -4.48 9.02 12.31
C CYS A 111 -5.75 9.76 12.75
N LEU A 112 -6.68 9.07 13.42
CA LEU A 112 -7.89 9.71 13.95
C LEU A 112 -7.57 10.75 15.03
N GLU A 113 -6.61 10.44 15.91
CA GLU A 113 -6.20 11.33 16.99
C GLU A 113 -5.61 12.65 16.47
N ILE A 114 -4.84 12.62 15.38
CA ILE A 114 -4.30 13.84 14.75
C ILE A 114 -5.33 14.57 13.86
N GLY A 115 -6.58 14.11 13.81
CA GLY A 115 -7.64 14.72 13.01
C GLY A 115 -7.57 14.38 11.52
N PHE A 116 -6.91 13.29 11.13
CA PHE A 116 -6.94 12.82 9.74
C PHE A 116 -8.38 12.43 9.38
N PRO A 117 -8.93 12.95 8.26
CA PRO A 117 -10.34 12.75 7.95
C PRO A 117 -10.64 11.29 7.61
N GLU A 118 -11.78 10.78 8.09
CA GLU A 118 -12.29 9.44 7.77
C GLU A 118 -12.85 9.38 6.32
N VAL A 119 -12.01 9.66 5.33
CA VAL A 119 -12.36 9.43 3.93
C VAL A 119 -11.82 8.05 3.52
N GLY A 120 -12.69 7.05 3.48
CA GLY A 120 -12.41 5.79 2.79
C GLY A 120 -11.99 4.56 3.62
N PHE A 121 -11.97 4.58 4.96
CA PHE A 121 -11.72 3.37 5.77
C PHE A 121 -12.92 2.41 5.89
N ARG A 122 -13.86 2.46 4.93
CA ARG A 122 -15.05 1.62 4.91
C ARG A 122 -14.70 0.26 4.29
N ILE A 123 -14.08 -0.63 5.07
CA ILE A 123 -14.29 -2.07 4.87
C ILE A 123 -15.79 -2.26 4.92
N HIS A 124 -16.40 -2.59 3.78
CA HIS A 124 -17.81 -2.90 3.73
C HIS A 124 -18.00 -4.10 4.66
N SER A 125 -18.57 -3.85 5.86
CA SER A 125 -19.28 -4.89 6.59
C SER A 125 -20.34 -5.39 5.64
N ILE A 126 -20.06 -6.54 5.02
CA ILE A 126 -21.08 -7.40 4.44
C ILE A 126 -21.98 -7.78 5.61
N LYS A 127 -23.13 -7.10 5.69
CA LYS A 127 -24.32 -7.64 6.32
C LYS A 127 -25.10 -8.40 5.26
#